data_AF-A0A2N9MLT2-F1
#
_entry.id   AF-A0A2N9MLT2-F1
#
_cell.length_a   1.000
_cell.length_b   1.000
_cell.length_c   1.000
_cell.angle_alpha   90.00
_cell.angle_beta   90.00
_cell.angle_gamma   90.00
#
_symmetry.space_group_name_H-M   'P 1'
#
loop_
_entity.id
_entity.type
_entity.pdbx_description
1 polymer ?
#
loop_
_entity_poly.entity_id
_entity_poly.type
_entity_poly.pdbx_seq_one_letter_code
_entity_poly.pdbx_strand_id
1 'polypeptide(L)'
;MLVGIAVVSHFLLDGLVHVKGLPVAGPGTWELGLGLWRNLPVEMAFEAVMTVAALVLYWRAARDNRPWRRIGMVVYIVLLGAVAMVGQAVGTEAPGRTTLIANWITAPVIFAAIAWSIDRSGAAVPLRRRSPG
;
A
#
# COMPACT_ATOMS: atom_id res chain seq x y z
N MET A 1 13.62 3.59 -11.36
CA MET A 1 13.66 2.11 -11.33
C MET A 1 12.69 1.50 -10.32
N LEU A 2 12.63 1.96 -9.06
CA LEU A 2 11.70 1.41 -8.04
C LEU A 2 10.21 1.46 -8.44
N VAL A 3 9.76 2.56 -9.05
CA VAL A 3 8.36 2.69 -9.52
C VAL A 3 8.02 1.64 -10.58
N GLY A 4 8.93 1.36 -11.52
CA GLY A 4 8.71 0.35 -12.55
C GLY A 4 8.60 -1.06 -11.96
N ILE A 5 9.43 -1.39 -10.97
CA ILE A 5 9.34 -2.66 -10.24
C ILE A 5 7.99 -2.78 -9.53
N ALA A 6 7.55 -1.72 -8.85
CA ALA A 6 6.27 -1.70 -8.16
C ALA A 6 5.08 -1.90 -9.13
N VAL A 7 5.10 -1.22 -10.28
CA VAL A 7 4.06 -1.37 -11.33
C VAL A 7 4.02 -2.80 -11.85
N VAL A 8 5.17 -3.39 -12.18
CA VAL A 8 5.24 -4.77 -12.68
C VAL A 8 4.81 -5.77 -11.61
N SER A 9 5.27 -5.63 -10.36
CA SER A 9 4.86 -6.51 -9.27
C SER A 9 3.36 -6.42 -9.01
N HIS A 10 2.79 -5.21 -9.08
CA HIS A 10 1.36 -4.99 -8.88
C HIS A 10 0.54 -5.68 -9.98
N PHE A 11 0.92 -5.49 -11.25
CA PHE A 11 0.27 -6.16 -12.38
C PHE A 11 0.29 -7.69 -12.27
N LEU A 12 1.42 -8.28 -11.87
CA LEU A 12 1.51 -9.73 -11.68
C LEU A 12 0.64 -10.23 -10.52
N LEU A 13 0.60 -9.48 -9.41
CA LEU A 13 -0.25 -9.80 -8.26
C LEU A 13 -1.74 -9.67 -8.63
N ASP A 14 -2.12 -8.71 -9.47
CA ASP A 14 -3.51 -8.58 -9.94
C ASP A 14 -3.96 -9.82 -10.69
N GLY A 15 -3.08 -10.41 -11.51
CA GLY A 15 -3.36 -11.65 -12.23
C GLY A 15 -3.55 -12.87 -11.31
N LEU A 16 -2.88 -12.91 -10.16
CA LEU A 16 -3.10 -13.93 -9.14
C LEU A 16 -4.45 -13.73 -8.43
N VAL A 17 -4.77 -12.48 -8.11
CA VAL A 17 -5.89 -12.14 -7.22
C VAL A 17 -7.25 -12.19 -7.93
N HIS A 18 -7.35 -11.64 -9.14
CA HIS A 18 -8.63 -11.49 -9.84
C HIS A 18 -9.16 -12.81 -10.42
N VAL A 19 -10.49 -12.97 -10.48
CA VAL A 19 -11.16 -14.19 -10.99
C VAL A 19 -11.08 -14.30 -12.52
N LYS A 20 -11.40 -13.22 -13.23
CA LYS A 20 -11.15 -13.02 -14.67
C LYS A 20 -11.50 -11.56 -14.97
N GLY A 21 -10.56 -10.81 -15.52
CA GLY A 21 -10.79 -9.40 -15.80
C GLY A 21 -9.53 -8.55 -15.96
N LEU A 22 -8.34 -9.15 -15.95
CA LEU A 22 -7.09 -8.44 -16.22
C LEU A 22 -6.76 -8.50 -17.72
N PRO A 23 -7.03 -7.45 -18.51
CA PRO A 23 -6.63 -7.41 -19.92
C PRO A 23 -5.11 -7.34 -20.05
N VAL A 24 -4.52 -8.27 -20.81
CA VAL A 24 -3.06 -8.35 -20.95
C VAL A 24 -2.48 -7.22 -21.81
N ALA A 25 -3.22 -6.75 -22.82
CA ALA A 25 -2.74 -5.74 -23.77
C ALA A 25 -3.75 -4.62 -24.08
N GLY A 26 -4.85 -4.54 -23.31
CA GLY A 26 -5.88 -3.51 -23.46
C GLY A 26 -7.30 -4.05 -23.59
N PRO A 27 -8.30 -3.17 -23.77
CA PRO A 27 -9.71 -3.56 -23.83
C PRO A 27 -9.98 -4.63 -24.90
N GLY A 28 -10.70 -5.69 -24.55
CA GLY A 28 -11.05 -6.79 -25.46
C GLY A 28 -9.95 -7.81 -25.73
N THR A 29 -8.82 -7.73 -25.02
CA THR A 29 -7.75 -8.73 -25.10
C THR A 29 -7.99 -9.91 -24.16
N TRP A 30 -7.13 -10.94 -24.21
CA TRP A 30 -7.22 -12.08 -23.30
C TRP A 30 -7.19 -11.59 -21.84
N GLU A 31 -8.17 -12.04 -21.06
CA GLU A 31 -8.25 -11.73 -19.63
C GLU A 31 -7.65 -12.85 -18.78
N LEU A 32 -6.70 -12.48 -17.92
CA LEU A 32 -6.09 -13.38 -16.95
C LEU A 32 -6.67 -13.17 -15.56
N GLY A 33 -6.57 -14.22 -14.74
CA GLY A 33 -7.07 -14.26 -13.38
C GLY A 33 -7.03 -15.68 -12.80
N LEU A 34 -6.31 -15.88 -11.70
CA LEU A 34 -6.28 -17.17 -10.98
C LEU A 34 -7.38 -17.27 -9.91
N GLY A 35 -8.04 -16.16 -9.59
CA GLY A 35 -9.26 -16.14 -8.78
C GLY A 35 -9.07 -16.36 -7.30
N LEU A 36 -7.98 -15.83 -6.72
CA LEU A 36 -7.78 -15.85 -5.27
C LEU A 36 -8.96 -15.24 -4.51
N TRP A 37 -9.64 -14.24 -5.08
CA TRP A 37 -10.87 -13.64 -4.54
C TRP A 37 -12.02 -14.62 -4.27
N ARG A 38 -12.00 -15.83 -4.85
CA ARG A 38 -12.97 -16.87 -4.50
C ARG A 38 -12.77 -17.41 -3.08
N ASN A 39 -11.60 -17.18 -2.48
CA ASN A 39 -11.25 -17.63 -1.14
C ASN A 39 -10.71 -16.44 -0.33
N LEU A 40 -11.63 -15.63 0.19
CA LEU A 40 -11.33 -14.44 0.99
C LEU A 40 -10.37 -14.71 2.16
N PRO A 41 -10.51 -15.82 2.94
CA PRO A 41 -9.53 -16.13 4.00
C PRO A 41 -8.09 -16.27 3.50
N VAL A 42 -7.89 -16.90 2.34
CA VAL A 42 -6.54 -17.08 1.77
C VAL A 42 -6.00 -15.74 1.25
N GLU A 43 -6.85 -14.94 0.60
CA GLU A 43 -6.48 -13.60 0.14
C GLU A 43 -6.06 -12.68 1.30
N MET A 44 -6.85 -12.63 2.37
CA MET A 44 -6.54 -11.89 3.59
C MET A 44 -5.23 -12.36 4.24
N ALA A 45 -4.96 -13.66 4.24
CA ALA A 45 -3.69 -14.19 4.74
C ALA A 45 -2.50 -13.70 3.91
N PHE A 46 -2.60 -13.67 2.58
CA PHE A 46 -1.57 -13.12 1.71
C PHE A 46 -1.35 -11.63 1.97
N GLU A 47 -2.42 -10.84 2.08
CA GLU A 47 -2.33 -9.41 2.39
C GLU A 47 -1.64 -9.17 3.74
N ALA A 48 -2.01 -9.92 4.78
CA ALA A 48 -1.39 -9.83 6.10
C ALA A 48 0.11 -10.18 6.05
N VAL A 49 0.49 -11.27 5.36
CA VAL A 49 1.89 -11.70 5.21
C VAL A 49 2.72 -10.64 4.47
N MET A 50 2.21 -10.11 3.36
CA MET A 50 2.90 -9.05 2.61
C MET A 50 3.06 -7.78 3.44
N THR A 51 2.03 -7.40 4.20
CA THR A 51 2.06 -6.24 5.09
C THR A 51 3.13 -6.39 6.17
N VAL A 52 3.18 -7.55 6.83
CA VAL A 52 4.20 -7.86 7.84
C VAL A 52 5.60 -7.85 7.22
N ALA A 53 5.77 -8.47 6.04
CA ALA A 53 7.05 -8.49 5.34
C ALA A 53 7.53 -7.06 5.00
N ALA A 54 6.64 -6.22 4.48
CA ALA A 54 6.93 -4.82 4.19
C ALA A 54 7.32 -4.03 5.45
N LEU A 55 6.64 -4.27 6.58
CA LEU A 55 6.94 -3.61 7.86
C LEU A 55 8.30 -4.04 8.42
N VAL A 56 8.66 -5.33 8.30
CA VAL A 56 9.99 -5.84 8.66
C VAL A 56 11.08 -5.20 7.80
N LEU A 57 10.85 -5.10 6.48
CA LEU A 57 11.78 -4.43 5.57
C LEU A 57 11.93 -2.94 5.91
N TYR A 58 10.82 -2.24 6.17
CA TYR A 58 10.83 -0.86 6.64
C TYR A 58 11.66 -0.71 7.91
N TRP A 59 11.44 -1.58 8.90
CA TRP A 59 12.16 -1.50 10.18
C TRP A 59 13.66 -1.73 10.02
N ARG A 60 14.06 -2.63 9.12
CA ARG A 60 15.47 -2.89 8.77
C ARG A 60 16.12 -1.74 8.02
N ALA A 61 15.36 -1.01 7.20
CA ALA A 61 15.84 0.15 6.45
C ALA A 61 15.87 1.44 7.30
N ALA A 62 14.90 1.61 8.19
CA ALA A 62 14.71 2.79 9.03
C ALA A 62 15.64 2.85 10.25
N ARG A 63 16.84 2.26 10.20
CA ARG A 63 17.74 2.12 11.37
C ARG A 63 18.22 3.44 11.98
N ASP A 64 18.19 4.52 11.21
CA ASP A 64 18.59 5.85 11.67
C ASP A 64 17.39 6.71 12.13
N ASN A 65 16.17 6.22 11.94
CA ASN A 65 14.98 6.87 12.48
C ASN A 65 14.97 6.66 14.00
N ARG A 66 14.69 7.72 14.78
CA ARG A 66 14.41 7.56 16.22
C ARG A 66 13.20 6.61 16.44
N PRO A 67 12.90 6.15 17.68
CA PRO A 67 11.96 5.06 17.91
C PRO A 67 10.47 5.42 17.68
N TRP A 68 10.02 6.62 18.08
CA TRP A 68 8.66 7.12 17.88
C TRP A 68 8.08 7.09 16.43
N ARG A 69 8.80 7.49 15.38
CA ARG A 69 8.49 7.35 13.94
C ARG A 69 8.33 5.90 13.52
N ARG A 70 9.14 4.99 14.07
CA ARG A 70 8.98 3.55 13.76
C ARG A 70 7.70 3.03 14.37
N ILE A 71 7.45 3.34 15.64
CA ILE A 71 6.21 2.98 16.33
C ILE A 71 5.00 3.62 15.63
N GLY A 72 5.08 4.90 15.27
CA GLY A 72 4.03 5.61 14.53
C GLY A 72 3.72 4.97 13.18
N MET A 73 4.74 4.54 12.43
CA MET A 73 4.55 3.80 11.18
C MET A 73 3.88 2.44 11.42
N VAL A 74 4.32 1.69 12.44
CA VAL A 74 3.71 0.40 12.81
C VAL A 74 2.23 0.59 13.15
N VAL A 75 1.92 1.55 14.02
CA VAL A 75 0.53 1.86 14.42
C VAL A 75 -0.29 2.25 13.20
N TYR A 76 0.24 3.11 12.33
CA TYR A 76 -0.45 3.54 11.12
C TYR A 76 -0.78 2.38 10.17
N ILE A 77 0.19 1.50 9.89
CA ILE A 77 0.00 0.34 9.02
C ILE A 77 -0.96 -0.68 9.63
N VAL A 78 -0.86 -0.94 10.94
CA VAL A 78 -1.79 -1.86 11.63
C VAL A 78 -3.22 -1.32 11.60
N LEU A 79 -3.41 -0.01 11.83
CA LEU A 79 -4.73 0.62 11.75
C LEU A 79 -5.31 0.54 10.34
N LEU A 80 -4.52 0.87 9.30
CA LEU A 80 -4.96 0.74 7.92
C LEU A 80 -5.34 -0.70 7.56
N GLY A 81 -4.49 -1.67 7.93
CA GLY A 81 -4.75 -3.09 7.71
C GLY A 81 -6.02 -3.55 8.42
N ALA A 82 -6.25 -3.11 9.67
CA ALA A 82 -7.47 -3.42 10.40
C ALA A 82 -8.72 -2.84 9.71
N VAL A 83 -8.66 -1.59 9.23
CA VAL A 83 -9.76 -0.96 8.48
C VAL A 83 -10.03 -1.71 7.18
N ALA A 84 -8.99 -2.10 6.44
CA ALA A 84 -9.12 -2.88 5.21
C ALA A 84 -9.76 -4.25 5.47
N MET A 85 -9.26 -4.99 6.47
CA MET A 85 -9.77 -6.31 6.85
C MET A 85 -11.24 -6.26 7.28
N VAL A 86 -11.60 -5.30 8.13
CA VAL A 86 -12.99 -5.11 8.56
C VAL A 86 -13.86 -4.73 7.36
N GLY A 87 -13.41 -3.80 6.52
CA GLY A 87 -14.15 -3.37 5.32
C GLY A 87 -14.46 -4.52 4.37
N GLN A 88 -13.49 -5.41 4.14
CA GLN A 88 -13.66 -6.59 3.29
C GLN A 88 -14.56 -7.66 3.95
N ALA A 89 -14.53 -7.79 5.28
CA ALA A 89 -15.36 -8.76 6.01
C ALA A 89 -16.84 -8.35 6.09
N VAL A 90 -17.14 -7.05 6.09
CA VAL A 90 -18.51 -6.52 6.23
C VAL A 90 -19.11 -5.99 4.93
N GLY A 91 -18.29 -5.84 3.88
CA GLY A 91 -18.73 -5.32 2.59
C GLY A 91 -19.66 -6.29 1.88
N THR A 92 -20.95 -5.95 1.79
CA THR A 92 -21.97 -6.77 1.12
C THR A 92 -22.23 -6.36 -0.33
N GLU A 93 -21.85 -5.14 -0.71
CA GLU A 93 -22.12 -4.59 -2.05
C GLU A 93 -20.91 -3.80 -2.58
N ALA A 94 -20.62 -3.96 -3.86
CA ALA A 94 -19.55 -3.22 -4.52
C ALA A 94 -19.96 -1.75 -4.68
N PRO A 95 -19.13 -0.78 -4.26
CA PRO A 95 -19.36 0.63 -4.54
C PRO A 95 -19.51 0.91 -6.03
N GLY A 96 -20.25 1.97 -6.38
CA GLY A 96 -20.40 2.40 -7.77
C GLY A 96 -19.04 2.65 -8.44
N ARG A 97 -18.95 2.41 -9.76
CA ARG A 97 -17.71 2.48 -10.55
C ARG A 97 -16.95 3.80 -10.35
N THR A 98 -17.65 4.93 -10.33
CA THR A 98 -17.05 6.26 -10.12
C THR A 98 -16.37 6.38 -8.76
N THR A 99 -16.99 5.81 -7.71
CA THR A 99 -16.42 5.78 -6.36
C THR A 99 -15.17 4.92 -6.30
N LEU A 100 -15.18 3.76 -6.98
CA LEU A 100 -14.00 2.89 -7.07
C LEU A 100 -12.82 3.59 -7.75
N ILE A 101 -13.06 4.23 -8.90
CA ILE A 101 -12.03 4.97 -9.63
C ILE A 101 -11.46 6.10 -8.78
N ALA A 102 -12.33 6.91 -8.16
CA ALA A 102 -11.90 7.99 -7.29
C ALA A 102 -11.04 7.47 -6.13
N ASN A 103 -11.48 6.39 -5.48
CA ASN A 103 -10.77 5.76 -4.36
C ASN A 103 -9.38 5.23 -4.79
N TRP A 104 -9.29 4.50 -5.90
CA TRP A 104 -8.03 3.93 -6.39
C TRP A 104 -6.97 4.95 -6.79
N ILE A 105 -7.39 6.18 -7.10
CA ILE A 105 -6.45 7.29 -7.39
C ILE A 105 -6.11 8.05 -6.11
N THR A 106 -7.12 8.39 -5.31
CA THR A 106 -6.95 9.31 -4.17
C THR A 106 -6.37 8.64 -2.93
N ALA A 107 -6.82 7.44 -2.59
CA ALA A 107 -6.39 6.76 -1.37
C ALA A 107 -4.88 6.48 -1.35
N PRO A 108 -4.23 5.97 -2.41
CA PRO A 108 -2.78 5.77 -2.41
C PRO A 108 -2.00 7.06 -2.19
N VAL A 109 -2.44 8.18 -2.77
CA VAL A 109 -1.79 9.49 -2.60
C VAL A 109 -1.91 9.97 -1.16
N ILE A 110 -3.10 9.89 -0.57
CA ILE A 110 -3.35 10.30 0.82
C ILE A 110 -2.54 9.43 1.78
N PHE A 111 -2.57 8.11 1.60
CA PHE A 111 -1.86 7.20 2.50
C PHE A 111 -0.35 7.36 2.41
N ALA A 112 0.18 7.53 1.19
CA ALA A 112 1.59 7.83 1.01
C ALA A 112 1.99 9.17 1.64
N ALA A 113 1.15 10.21 1.52
CA ALA A 113 1.40 11.51 2.14
C ALA A 113 1.43 11.43 3.68
N ILE A 114 0.51 10.67 4.29
CA ILE A 114 0.49 10.44 5.73
C ILE A 114 1.74 9.67 6.17
N ALA A 115 2.06 8.55 5.51
CA ALA A 115 3.26 7.76 5.81
C ALA A 115 4.53 8.62 5.71
N TRP A 116 4.64 9.43 4.64
CA TRP A 116 5.73 10.37 4.44
C TRP A 116 5.81 11.43 5.55
N SER A 117 4.67 11.95 6.01
CA SER A 117 4.64 12.95 7.09
C SER A 117 5.10 12.35 8.42
N ILE A 118 4.66 11.13 8.75
CA ILE A 118 5.13 10.38 9.92
C ILE A 118 6.63 10.19 9.81
N ASP A 119 7.12 9.86 8.62
CA ASP A 119 8.53 9.69 8.37
C ASP A 119 9.32 11.03 8.33
N ARG A 120 8.72 12.19 8.10
CA ARG A 120 9.48 13.47 8.06
C ARG A 120 9.33 14.34 9.30
N SER A 121 8.40 14.02 10.18
CA SER A 121 8.15 14.73 11.45
C SER A 121 9.36 14.61 12.39
N GLY A 122 10.37 15.48 12.20
CA GLY A 122 11.58 15.53 13.03
C GLY A 122 12.89 15.85 12.30
N ALA A 123 12.91 15.99 10.97
CA ALA A 123 14.07 16.51 10.25
C ALA A 123 14.14 18.04 10.42
N ALA A 124 14.75 18.51 11.51
CA ALA A 124 15.14 19.91 11.60
C ALA A 124 16.10 20.20 10.44
N VAL A 125 15.68 21.05 9.50
CA VAL A 125 16.59 21.60 8.48
C VAL A 125 17.71 22.28 9.24
N PRO A 126 18.98 21.85 9.14
CA PRO A 126 20.07 22.57 9.77
C PRO A 126 20.10 23.94 9.11
N LEU A 127 19.70 24.99 9.84
CA LEU A 127 19.96 26.36 9.42
C LEU A 127 21.48 26.44 9.28
N ARG A 128 21.96 26.45 8.04
CA ARG A 128 23.36 26.68 7.69
C ARG A 128 23.72 28.04 8.29
N ARG A 129 24.28 28.05 9.50
CA ARG A 129 24.85 29.27 10.10
C ARG A 129 25.92 29.74 9.14
N ARG A 130 25.63 30.79 8.36
CA ARG A 130 26.67 31.58 7.72
C ARG A 130 27.48 32.20 8.86
N SER A 131 28.75 31.84 8.97
CA SER A 131 29.71 32.56 9.79
C SER A 131 29.83 33.99 9.25
N PRO A 132 29.71 35.03 10.09
CA PRO A 132 30.19 36.36 9.74
C PRO A 132 31.72 36.26 9.65
N GLY A 133 32.28 36.76 8.55
CA GLY A 133 33.72 36.96 8.40
C GLY A 133 34.21 38.15 9.21
#